data_AF-A0A2G9UTC1-F1
#
_entry.id   AF-A0A2G9UTC1-F1
#
_cell.length_a   1.000
_cell.length_b   1.000
_cell.length_c   1.000
_cell.angle_alpha   90.00
_cell.angle_beta   90.00
_cell.angle_gamma   90.00
#
_symmetry.space_group_name_H-M   'P 1'
#
loop_
_entity.id
_entity.type
_entity.pdbx_description
1 polymer ?
#
loop_
_entity_poly.entity_id
_entity_poly.type
_entity_poly.pdbx_seq_one_letter_code
_entity_poly.pdbx_strand_id
1 'polypeptide(L)'
;MEGQNECYIVRAQIIPGNSDTRTAEIRVLDAGIVARRIRVVPLSNTTRTICLRLELYGCPYEDALQSYTAPIGSAADEGLYVDVTYDGHISNGVAEGGLGQLSDGVVGGDPVISPHRWVGWRKPVDEAGYVSLVFMFSEARNFSALDLHLAHSSQLEAQARHSFIIRSTKN
;
A
#
# COMPACT_ATOMS: atom_id res chain seq x y z
N MET A 1 28.73 6.51 -19.88
CA MET A 1 28.15 7.35 -18.81
C MET A 1 27.04 8.16 -19.44
N GLU A 2 25.83 7.60 -19.45
CA GLU A 2 24.64 8.31 -19.88
C GLU A 2 23.57 7.94 -18.84
N GLY A 3 23.18 8.94 -18.06
CA GLY A 3 22.37 8.76 -16.87
C GLY A 3 20.93 8.42 -17.22
N GLN A 4 20.47 7.29 -16.70
CA GLN A 4 19.07 6.90 -16.69
C GLN A 4 18.29 7.83 -15.76
N ASN A 5 17.88 8.99 -16.28
CA ASN A 5 16.73 9.73 -15.75
C ASN A 5 15.45 9.10 -16.33
N GLU A 6 15.18 7.85 -15.97
CA GLU A 6 13.82 7.33 -16.00
C GLU A 6 13.11 7.89 -14.76
N CYS A 7 12.57 9.10 -14.90
CA CYS A 7 11.48 9.51 -14.03
C CYS A 7 10.39 8.47 -14.24
N TYR A 8 10.19 7.59 -13.25
CA TYR A 8 9.13 6.60 -13.25
C TYR A 8 7.85 7.33 -13.66
N ILE A 9 7.35 7.01 -14.86
CA ILE A 9 6.02 7.40 -15.26
C ILE A 9 5.12 6.72 -14.24
N VAL A 10 4.67 7.46 -13.24
CA VAL A 10 3.48 7.10 -12.47
C VAL A 10 2.41 6.96 -13.54
N ARG A 11 2.09 5.72 -13.93
CA ARG A 11 0.98 5.48 -14.84
C ARG A 11 -0.25 5.99 -14.10
N ALA A 12 -0.65 7.22 -14.41
CA ALA A 12 -1.80 7.84 -13.79
C ALA A 12 -3.00 6.94 -14.09
N GLN A 13 -3.52 6.30 -13.05
CA GLN A 13 -4.70 5.46 -13.19
C GLN A 13 -5.89 6.39 -13.46
N ILE A 14 -6.46 6.29 -14.66
CA ILE A 14 -7.62 7.07 -15.04
C ILE A 14 -8.84 6.44 -14.40
N ILE A 15 -9.51 7.18 -13.51
CA ILE A 15 -10.80 6.79 -12.97
C ILE A 15 -11.88 7.21 -13.98
N PRO A 16 -12.66 6.26 -14.54
CA PRO A 16 -13.68 6.62 -15.52
C PRO A 16 -14.78 7.47 -14.86
N GLY A 17 -15.06 8.63 -15.44
CA GLY A 17 -16.07 9.58 -14.97
C GLY A 17 -17.45 9.39 -15.61
N ASN A 18 -18.25 10.45 -15.57
CA ASN A 18 -19.60 10.48 -16.12
C ASN A 18 -19.62 10.41 -17.66
N SER A 19 -20.62 9.71 -18.19
CA SER A 19 -20.96 9.73 -19.62
C SER A 19 -22.08 10.71 -19.95
N ASP A 20 -22.75 11.27 -18.94
CA ASP A 20 -23.81 12.27 -19.07
C ASP A 20 -23.78 13.29 -17.90
N THR A 21 -24.64 14.32 -17.97
CA THR A 21 -24.65 15.44 -17.01
C THR A 21 -25.62 15.27 -15.82
N ARG A 22 -26.42 14.20 -15.81
CA ARG A 22 -27.56 14.00 -14.91
C ARG A 22 -27.32 12.90 -13.88
N THR A 23 -26.62 11.84 -14.25
CA THR A 23 -26.36 10.69 -13.39
C THR A 23 -25.10 10.89 -12.55
N ALA A 24 -25.12 10.42 -11.30
CA ALA A 24 -23.93 10.35 -10.47
C ALA A 24 -23.20 9.02 -10.76
N GLU A 25 -21.90 9.09 -11.00
CA GLU A 25 -21.03 7.93 -11.14
C GLU A 25 -20.27 7.70 -9.84
N ILE A 26 -20.44 6.52 -9.25
CA ILE A 26 -19.73 6.12 -8.02
C ILE A 26 -18.58 5.19 -8.41
N ARG A 27 -17.39 5.47 -7.87
CA ARG A 27 -16.19 4.66 -8.09
C ARG A 27 -15.64 4.22 -6.74
N VAL A 28 -15.62 2.91 -6.53
CA VAL A 28 -14.97 2.30 -5.37
C VAL A 28 -13.48 2.17 -5.69
N LEU A 29 -12.64 2.64 -4.77
CA LEU A 29 -11.20 2.49 -4.87
C LEU A 29 -10.81 1.13 -4.30
N ASP A 30 -9.81 0.47 -4.90
CA ASP A 30 -9.36 -0.87 -4.48
C ASP A 30 -8.74 -0.89 -3.08
N ALA A 31 -8.25 0.27 -2.63
CA ALA A 31 -7.75 0.55 -1.28
C ALA A 31 -8.17 1.96 -0.84
N GLY A 32 -8.31 2.16 0.47
CA GLY A 32 -8.57 3.47 1.05
C GLY A 32 -7.36 4.40 0.91
N ILE A 33 -7.60 5.70 0.69
CA ILE A 33 -6.54 6.72 0.65
C ILE A 33 -6.56 7.48 1.97
N VAL A 34 -5.45 7.46 2.71
CA VAL A 34 -5.25 8.28 3.90
C VAL A 34 -4.73 9.65 3.46
N ALA A 35 -5.58 10.68 3.50
CA ALA A 35 -5.18 12.01 3.04
C ALA A 35 -5.82 13.16 3.83
N ARG A 36 -5.08 14.27 3.94
CA ARG A 36 -5.59 15.55 4.46
C ARG A 36 -6.11 16.48 3.37
N ARG A 37 -5.66 16.29 2.14
CA ARG A 37 -6.01 17.11 0.97
C ARG A 37 -6.13 16.20 -0.25
N ILE A 38 -7.18 16.39 -1.03
CA ILE A 38 -7.42 15.64 -2.26
C ILE A 38 -7.47 16.64 -3.42
N ARG A 39 -6.76 16.32 -4.51
CA ARG A 39 -6.81 17.08 -5.76
C ARG A 39 -7.41 16.19 -6.84
N VAL A 40 -8.54 16.61 -7.40
CA VAL A 40 -9.13 15.96 -8.57
C VAL A 40 -8.72 16.74 -9.82
N VAL A 41 -8.17 16.03 -10.80
CA VAL A 41 -7.75 16.58 -12.09
C VAL A 41 -8.68 16.04 -13.16
N PRO A 42 -9.67 16.82 -13.64
CA PRO A 42 -10.60 16.36 -14.65
C PRO A 42 -9.89 16.10 -15.99
N LEU A 43 -10.26 15.01 -16.65
CA LEU A 43 -9.73 14.61 -17.96
C LEU A 43 -10.89 14.34 -18.92
N SER A 44 -10.83 14.88 -20.13
CA SER A 44 -11.81 14.67 -21.18
C SER A 44 -11.13 14.68 -22.54
N ASN A 45 -11.55 13.77 -23.42
CA ASN A 45 -11.12 13.75 -24.83
C ASN A 45 -12.00 14.63 -25.73
N THR A 46 -12.99 15.32 -25.17
CA THR A 46 -13.90 16.21 -25.90
C THR A 46 -13.52 17.67 -25.66
N THR A 47 -13.70 18.53 -26.67
CA THR A 47 -13.45 19.98 -26.58
C THR A 47 -14.48 20.77 -25.76
N ARG A 48 -15.50 20.09 -25.22
CA ARG A 48 -16.54 20.72 -24.38
C ARG A 48 -15.96 21.09 -23.02
N THR A 49 -16.49 22.15 -22.43
CA THR A 49 -16.17 22.57 -21.06
C THR A 49 -16.43 21.41 -20.09
N ILE A 50 -15.46 21.18 -19.19
CA ILE A 50 -15.56 20.16 -18.16
C ILE A 50 -16.20 20.78 -16.91
N CYS A 51 -17.23 20.12 -16.37
CA CYS A 51 -17.88 20.48 -15.11
C CYS A 51 -17.74 19.30 -14.14
N LEU A 52 -17.45 19.59 -12.88
CA LEU A 52 -17.32 18.57 -11.84
C LEU A 52 -18.25 18.89 -10.66
N ARG A 53 -19.00 17.88 -10.24
CA ARG A 53 -19.63 17.80 -8.91
C ARG A 53 -19.05 16.54 -8.26
N LEU A 54 -18.53 16.67 -7.05
CA LEU A 54 -17.82 15.60 -6.36
C LEU A 54 -18.37 15.44 -4.95
N GLU A 55 -18.47 14.19 -4.52
CA GLU A 55 -18.70 13.79 -3.13
C GLU A 55 -17.62 12.78 -2.77
N LEU A 56 -17.11 12.82 -1.53
CA LEU A 56 -16.07 11.91 -1.05
C LEU A 56 -16.64 11.06 0.08
N TYR A 57 -16.58 9.74 -0.08
CA TYR A 57 -17.02 8.79 0.92
C TYR A 57 -15.80 8.20 1.64
N GLY A 58 -15.83 8.22 2.96
CA GLY A 58 -14.76 7.70 3.81
C GLY A 58 -15.09 7.81 5.28
N CYS A 59 -14.08 7.61 6.12
CA CYS A 59 -14.15 7.77 7.56
C CYS A 59 -13.01 8.69 8.04
N PRO A 60 -13.14 9.30 9.24
CA PRO A 60 -11.99 9.90 9.91
C PRO A 60 -10.89 8.87 10.10
N TYR A 61 -9.66 9.24 9.75
CA TYR A 61 -8.48 8.43 10.06
C TYR A 61 -8.01 8.78 11.48
N GLU A 62 -8.33 7.91 12.44
CA GLU A 62 -8.03 8.10 13.87
C GLU A 62 -6.73 7.41 14.33
N ASP A 63 -6.09 6.64 13.44
CA ASP A 63 -4.83 6.00 13.75
C ASP A 63 -3.68 7.04 13.76
N ALA A 64 -2.74 6.87 14.68
CA ALA A 64 -1.53 7.70 14.74
C ALA A 64 -0.44 7.20 13.81
N LEU A 65 -0.59 6.03 13.19
CA LEU A 65 0.39 5.52 12.24
C LEU A 65 0.60 6.56 11.12
N GLN A 66 1.84 7.04 11.00
CA GLN A 66 2.22 8.01 9.97
C GLN A 66 2.89 7.33 8.78
N SER A 67 3.72 6.34 9.05
CA SER A 67 4.44 5.59 8.02
C SER A 67 4.95 4.28 8.57
N TYR A 68 5.25 3.33 7.69
CA TYR A 68 6.12 2.21 8.02
C TYR A 68 7.31 2.13 7.08
N THR A 69 8.37 1.49 7.56
CA THR A 69 9.54 1.11 6.78
C THR A 69 9.58 -0.40 6.67
N ALA A 70 9.76 -0.90 5.45
CA ALA A 70 9.84 -2.33 5.16
C ALA A 70 10.78 -2.60 3.97
N PRO A 71 11.47 -3.75 3.92
CA PRO A 71 12.11 -4.21 2.69
C PRO A 71 11.06 -4.36 1.57
N ILE A 72 11.45 -4.16 0.31
CA ILE A 72 10.55 -4.42 -0.81
C ILE A 72 10.15 -5.89 -0.87
N GLY A 73 8.91 -6.15 -1.25
CA GLY A 73 8.40 -7.50 -1.44
C GLY A 73 9.10 -8.26 -2.57
N SER A 74 8.83 -9.55 -2.65
CA SER A 74 9.46 -10.48 -3.60
C SER A 74 8.47 -10.97 -4.66
N ALA A 75 9.00 -11.31 -5.84
CA ALA A 75 8.27 -12.06 -6.85
C ALA A 75 8.37 -13.57 -6.57
N ALA A 76 7.29 -14.30 -6.84
CA ALA A 76 7.28 -15.76 -6.99
C ALA A 76 6.60 -16.14 -8.31
N ASP A 77 6.53 -17.44 -8.60
CA ASP A 77 6.01 -17.93 -9.87
C ASP A 77 4.50 -17.63 -10.01
N GLU A 78 3.79 -17.58 -8.88
CA GLU A 78 2.36 -17.30 -8.78
C GLU A 78 2.03 -15.81 -8.88
N GLY A 79 3.00 -14.91 -8.65
CA GLY A 79 2.78 -13.48 -8.77
C GLY A 79 3.73 -12.60 -7.97
N LEU A 80 3.39 -11.32 -7.93
CA LEU A 80 4.16 -10.28 -7.24
C LEU A 80 3.58 -10.07 -5.84
N TYR A 81 4.40 -10.30 -4.81
CA TYR A 81 4.04 -10.07 -3.40
C TYR A 81 4.65 -8.77 -2.91
N VAL A 82 4.42 -7.70 -3.67
CA VAL A 82 4.95 -6.36 -3.42
C VAL A 82 3.84 -5.45 -2.93
N ASP A 83 4.22 -4.41 -2.19
CA ASP A 83 3.28 -3.38 -1.78
C ASP A 83 2.97 -2.45 -2.96
N VAL A 84 1.91 -2.76 -3.70
CA VAL A 84 1.54 -2.01 -4.92
C VAL A 84 0.89 -0.66 -4.63
N THR A 85 0.44 -0.45 -3.39
CA THR A 85 -0.21 0.80 -2.97
C THR A 85 0.70 1.69 -2.15
N TYR A 86 1.97 1.31 -1.99
CA TYR A 86 2.90 2.05 -1.15
C TYR A 86 3.07 3.49 -1.65
N ASP A 87 2.75 4.48 -0.81
CA ASP A 87 2.69 5.89 -1.19
C ASP A 87 3.93 6.71 -0.78
N GLY A 88 4.92 6.05 -0.16
CA GLY A 88 6.20 6.63 0.22
C GLY A 88 7.26 6.52 -0.88
N HIS A 89 8.53 6.62 -0.48
CA HIS A 89 9.67 6.42 -1.39
C HIS A 89 10.27 5.03 -1.24
N ILE A 90 10.79 4.51 -2.34
CA ILE A 90 11.57 3.27 -2.36
C ILE A 90 13.01 3.63 -2.70
N SER A 91 13.94 3.27 -1.83
CA SER A 91 15.38 3.46 -2.04
C SER A 91 16.16 2.25 -1.55
N ASN A 92 17.12 1.79 -2.36
CA ASN A 92 18.01 0.65 -2.02
C ASN A 92 17.26 -0.61 -1.54
N GLY A 93 16.09 -0.90 -2.13
CA GLY A 93 15.29 -2.07 -1.76
C GLY A 93 14.51 -1.93 -0.44
N VAL A 94 14.38 -0.71 0.08
CA VAL A 94 13.61 -0.39 1.29
C VAL A 94 12.56 0.66 0.95
N ALA A 95 11.32 0.41 1.36
CA ALA A 95 10.19 1.31 1.30
C ALA A 95 10.13 2.13 2.60
N GLU A 96 10.07 3.45 2.52
CA GLU A 96 10.13 4.37 3.66
C GLU A 96 9.19 5.58 3.51
N GLY A 97 8.79 6.19 4.63
CA GLY A 97 8.07 7.46 4.64
C GLY A 97 6.62 7.43 4.15
N GLY A 98 6.01 6.25 4.00
CA GLY A 98 4.64 6.11 3.51
C GLY A 98 3.86 4.98 4.17
N LEU A 99 2.64 4.79 3.68
CA LEU A 99 1.67 3.77 4.02
C LEU A 99 1.34 2.94 2.78
N GLY A 100 0.62 1.84 2.96
CA GLY A 100 0.26 0.92 1.89
C GLY A 100 -0.48 -0.30 2.44
N GLN A 101 -0.30 -1.45 1.80
CA GLN A 101 -1.10 -2.66 2.07
C GLN A 101 -0.93 -3.22 3.48
N LEU A 102 0.19 -2.92 4.17
CA LEU A 102 0.38 -3.37 5.55
C LEU A 102 -0.46 -2.59 6.57
N SER A 103 -1.13 -1.52 6.14
CA SER A 103 -1.92 -0.62 7.00
C SER A 103 -3.26 -0.19 6.41
N ASP A 104 -3.70 -0.79 5.29
CA ASP A 104 -4.92 -0.37 4.57
C ASP A 104 -6.21 -1.00 5.13
N GLY A 105 -6.10 -1.91 6.09
CA GLY A 105 -7.21 -2.63 6.70
C GLY A 105 -7.82 -3.73 5.83
N VAL A 106 -7.22 -4.03 4.67
CA VAL A 106 -7.68 -5.08 3.77
C VAL A 106 -7.00 -6.40 4.13
N VAL A 107 -7.82 -7.41 4.46
CA VAL A 107 -7.32 -8.77 4.70
C VAL A 107 -7.29 -9.53 3.39
N GLY A 108 -6.11 -10.06 3.05
CA GLY A 108 -5.91 -10.88 1.86
C GLY A 108 -6.67 -12.20 1.89
N GLY A 109 -7.16 -12.63 0.72
CA GLY A 109 -7.71 -13.97 0.51
C GLY A 109 -6.61 -15.02 0.27
N ASP A 110 -6.87 -16.01 -0.57
CA ASP A 110 -5.87 -17.01 -0.94
C ASP A 110 -4.66 -16.33 -1.64
N PRO A 111 -3.41 -16.52 -1.13
CA PRO A 111 -2.24 -15.85 -1.66
C PRO A 111 -1.82 -16.33 -3.06
N VAL A 112 -2.20 -17.54 -3.47
CA VAL A 112 -1.95 -18.07 -4.82
C VAL A 112 -2.93 -17.43 -5.82
N ILE A 113 -4.19 -17.24 -5.42
CA ILE A 113 -5.23 -16.68 -6.28
C ILE A 113 -5.13 -15.15 -6.36
N SER A 114 -4.76 -14.50 -5.25
CA SER A 114 -4.71 -13.03 -5.13
C SER A 114 -3.38 -12.55 -4.56
N PRO A 115 -2.25 -12.79 -5.24
CA PRO A 115 -0.91 -12.43 -4.76
C PRO A 115 -0.77 -10.92 -4.53
N HIS A 116 -1.44 -10.12 -5.36
CA HIS A 116 -1.50 -8.65 -5.26
C HIS A 116 -2.19 -8.13 -3.99
N ARG A 117 -2.79 -8.98 -3.15
CA ARG A 117 -3.35 -8.60 -1.83
C ARG A 117 -2.37 -8.90 -0.69
N TRP A 118 -1.17 -9.38 -1.00
CA TRP A 118 -0.18 -9.81 -0.02
C TRP A 118 1.15 -9.11 -0.26
N VAL A 119 1.83 -8.77 0.84
CA VAL A 119 3.25 -8.38 0.82
C VAL A 119 4.04 -9.54 1.42
N GLY A 120 5.06 -9.99 0.70
CA GLY A 120 5.79 -11.21 1.06
C GLY A 120 7.25 -11.14 0.65
N TRP A 121 8.10 -11.86 1.40
CA TRP A 121 9.54 -11.83 1.20
C TRP A 121 10.10 -13.24 1.10
N ARG A 122 10.93 -13.48 0.08
CA ARG A 122 11.69 -14.73 -0.07
C ARG A 122 12.98 -14.63 0.76
N LYS A 123 13.35 -15.73 1.43
CA LYS A 123 14.61 -15.80 2.17
C LYS A 123 15.83 -15.87 1.23
N PRO A 124 17.00 -15.37 1.65
CA PRO A 124 17.25 -14.55 2.86
C PRO A 124 16.90 -13.08 2.62
N VAL A 125 16.30 -12.42 3.63
CA VAL A 125 15.96 -10.99 3.58
C VAL A 125 17.08 -10.15 4.18
N ASP A 126 17.64 -10.62 5.29
CA ASP A 126 18.87 -10.12 5.92
C ASP A 126 19.77 -11.31 6.35
N GLU A 127 20.97 -11.01 6.86
CA GLU A 127 21.89 -12.04 7.37
C GLU A 127 21.31 -12.83 8.56
N ALA A 128 20.34 -12.26 9.28
CA ALA A 128 19.69 -12.86 10.43
C ALA A 128 18.46 -13.73 10.07
N GLY A 129 17.98 -13.66 8.83
CA GLY A 129 16.79 -14.35 8.33
C GLY A 129 15.45 -13.76 8.80
N TYR A 130 15.39 -12.48 9.17
CA TYR A 130 14.18 -11.77 9.60
C TYR A 130 13.77 -10.67 8.62
N VAL A 131 12.48 -10.34 8.63
CA VAL A 131 11.95 -9.13 7.99
C VAL A 131 11.83 -8.07 9.08
N SER A 132 12.52 -6.94 8.93
CA SER A 132 12.43 -5.81 9.85
C SER A 132 11.36 -4.84 9.37
N LEU A 133 10.31 -4.65 10.17
CA LEU A 133 9.27 -3.64 9.93
C LEU A 133 9.36 -2.58 11.02
N VAL A 134 9.39 -1.32 10.65
CA VAL A 134 9.45 -0.19 11.60
C VAL A 134 8.23 0.70 11.38
N PHE A 135 7.39 0.83 12.40
CA PHE A 135 6.18 1.65 12.34
C PHE A 135 6.42 2.97 13.10
N MET A 136 6.13 4.09 12.45
CA MET A 136 6.25 5.43 13.05
C MET A 136 4.87 5.99 13.38
N PHE A 137 4.69 6.41 14.63
CA PHE A 137 3.46 7.00 15.12
C PHE A 137 3.63 8.49 15.39
N SER A 138 2.56 9.26 15.19
CA SER A 138 2.53 10.71 15.41
C SER A 138 2.68 11.11 16.88
N GLU A 139 2.35 10.19 17.78
CA GLU A 139 2.33 10.39 19.23
C GLU A 139 2.75 9.11 19.96
N ALA A 140 3.20 9.25 21.20
CA ALA A 140 3.53 8.11 22.04
C ALA A 140 2.26 7.34 22.40
N ARG A 141 2.28 6.01 22.25
CA ARG A 141 1.13 5.13 22.49
C ARG A 141 1.46 3.96 23.39
N ASN A 142 0.44 3.50 24.11
CA ASN A 142 0.47 2.24 24.85
C ASN A 142 -0.07 1.14 23.94
N PHE A 143 0.78 0.19 23.55
CA PHE A 143 0.41 -0.94 22.71
C PHE A 143 -0.11 -2.09 23.59
N SER A 144 -1.36 -2.50 23.39
CA SER A 144 -1.97 -3.63 24.10
C SER A 144 -1.87 -4.94 23.33
N ALA A 145 -1.87 -4.87 22.00
CA ALA A 145 -1.82 -6.02 21.10
C ALA A 145 -1.15 -5.63 19.77
N LEU A 146 -0.67 -6.65 19.06
CA LEU A 146 -0.26 -6.58 17.66
C LEU A 146 -0.95 -7.74 16.93
N ASP A 147 -1.83 -7.40 15.99
CA ASP A 147 -2.52 -8.37 15.16
C ASP A 147 -1.85 -8.44 13.79
N LEU A 148 -1.36 -9.63 13.42
CA LEU A 148 -0.71 -9.88 12.13
C LEU A 148 -1.52 -10.90 11.34
N HIS A 149 -1.97 -10.50 10.16
CA HIS A 149 -2.61 -11.39 9.21
C HIS A 149 -1.56 -12.01 8.30
N LEU A 150 -1.34 -13.32 8.44
CA LEU A 150 -0.25 -14.04 7.78
C LEU A 150 -0.79 -15.14 6.87
N ALA A 151 -0.19 -15.29 5.70
CA ALA A 151 -0.48 -16.39 4.79
C ALA A 151 0.26 -17.66 5.21
N HIS A 152 -0.42 -18.80 5.07
CA HIS A 152 0.18 -20.12 5.07
C HIS A 152 -0.18 -20.83 3.78
N SER A 153 0.81 -21.22 2.97
CA SER A 153 0.60 -21.92 1.71
C SER A 153 1.75 -22.88 1.45
N SER A 154 1.42 -24.17 1.30
CA SER A 154 2.38 -25.20 0.92
C SER A 154 2.88 -25.02 -0.52
N GLN A 155 2.02 -24.55 -1.42
CA GLN A 155 2.39 -24.29 -2.82
C GLN A 155 3.44 -23.18 -2.94
N LEU A 156 3.29 -22.12 -2.15
CA LEU A 156 4.23 -20.99 -2.13
C LEU A 156 5.46 -21.23 -1.25
N GLU A 157 5.50 -22.36 -0.54
CA GLU A 157 6.40 -22.59 0.60
C GLU A 157 6.34 -21.44 1.64
N ALA A 158 5.19 -20.77 1.73
CA ALA A 158 4.96 -19.64 2.62
C ALA A 158 4.54 -20.15 4.01
N GLN A 159 5.32 -19.78 5.03
CA GLN A 159 5.09 -20.20 6.41
C GLN A 159 5.11 -18.99 7.35
N ALA A 160 4.02 -18.83 8.12
CA ALA A 160 4.03 -17.95 9.28
C ALA A 160 5.05 -18.48 10.31
N ARG A 161 6.02 -17.64 10.68
CA ARG A 161 6.90 -17.97 11.81
C ARG A 161 6.17 -17.72 13.13
N HIS A 162 6.51 -18.51 14.13
CA HIS A 162 6.00 -18.35 15.51
C HIS A 162 6.82 -17.35 16.34
N SER A 163 7.87 -16.75 15.78
CA SER A 163 8.80 -15.86 16.49
C SER A 163 8.69 -14.42 15.99
N PHE A 164 8.19 -13.53 16.82
CA PHE A 164 8.15 -12.09 16.59
C PHE A 164 8.97 -11.39 17.68
N ILE A 165 9.83 -10.45 17.29
CA ILE A 165 10.60 -9.63 18.22
C ILE A 165 10.10 -8.20 18.06
N ILE A 166 9.44 -7.69 19.10
CA ILE A 166 8.90 -6.33 19.11
C ILE A 166 9.80 -5.48 20.00
N ARG A 167 10.22 -4.34 19.48
CA ARG A 167 10.96 -3.32 20.22
C ARG A 167 10.22 -2.00 20.07
N SER A 168 10.06 -1.28 21.17
CA SER A 168 9.49 0.06 21.18
C SER A 168 10.53 1.03 21.72
N THR A 169 10.69 2.15 21.04
CA THR A 169 11.58 3.23 21.44
C THR A 169 10.79 4.53 21.48
N LYS A 170 10.96 5.30 22.54
CA LYS A 170 10.48 6.67 22.62
C LYS A 170 11.64 7.59 22.25
N ASN A 171 11.47 8.39 21.19
CA ASN A 171 12.41 9.46 20.87
C ASN A 171 12.30 10.60 21.89
#